data_AF-A0A0J5P465-F1
#
_entry.id   AF-A0A0J5P465-F1
#
_cell.length_a   1.000
_cell.length_b   1.000
_cell.length_c   1.000
_cell.angle_alpha   90.00
_cell.angle_beta   90.00
_cell.angle_gamma   90.00
#
_symmetry.space_group_name_H-M   'P 1'
#
loop_
_entity.id
_entity.type
_entity.pdbx_description
1 polymer ?
#
loop_
_entity_poly.entity_id
_entity_poly.type
_entity_poly.pdbx_seq_one_letter_code
_entity_poly.pdbx_strand_id
1 'polypeptide(L)' 'MAKQKTYILDQQGQDYLRNALNSLWQAQSLIELIAKAAEAENNYTLISALNGVLVLMNNGLNDLGEV' A
#
# COMPACT_ATOMS: atom_id res chain seq x y z
N MET A 1 8.99 31.22 -17.53
CA MET A 1 8.19 30.08 -17.04
C MET A 1 8.94 28.80 -17.39
N ALA A 2 9.42 28.04 -16.40
CA ALA A 2 10.08 26.77 -16.66
C ALA A 2 9.03 25.73 -17.06
N LYS A 3 9.19 25.08 -18.23
CA LYS A 3 8.33 23.97 -18.65
C LYS A 3 8.54 22.81 -17.66
N GLN A 4 7.47 22.40 -16.98
CA GLN A 4 7.44 21.18 -16.19
C GLN A 4 7.67 20.00 -17.15
N LYS A 5 8.79 19.27 -16.98
CA LYS A 5 9.05 18.05 -17.74
C LYS A 5 8.22 16.94 -17.12
N THR A 6 7.23 16.44 -17.84
CA THR A 6 6.50 15.23 -17.47
C THR A 6 7.35 14.03 -17.84
N TYR A 7 7.71 13.22 -16.85
CA TYR A 7 8.34 11.93 -17.07
C TYR A 7 7.22 10.91 -17.24
N ILE A 8 7.22 10.17 -18.36
CA ILE A 8 6.26 9.11 -18.63
C ILE A 8 7.03 7.80 -18.57
N LEU A 9 6.56 6.86 -17.75
CA LEU A 9 7.07 5.49 -17.75
C LEU A 9 6.78 4.84 -19.10
N ASP A 10 7.72 4.06 -19.62
CA ASP A 10 7.42 3.19 -20.76
C ASP A 10 6.39 2.11 -20.37
N GLN A 11 5.87 1.39 -21.36
CA GLN A 11 4.83 0.38 -21.12
C GLN A 11 5.27 -0.68 -20.12
N GLN A 12 6.54 -1.10 -20.18
CA GLN A 12 7.09 -2.08 -19.27
C GLN A 12 7.13 -1.55 -17.83
N GLY A 13 7.55 -0.30 -17.64
CA GLY A 13 7.54 0.39 -16.35
C GLY A 13 6.13 0.55 -15.78
N GLN A 14 5.15 0.90 -16.62
CA GLN A 14 3.74 0.99 -16.21
C GLN A 14 3.18 -0.37 -15.78
N ASP A 15 3.51 -1.44 -16.51
CA ASP A 15 3.04 -2.78 -16.16
C ASP A 15 3.69 -3.31 -14.88
N TYR A 16 4.98 -3.03 -14.66
CA TYR A 16 5.63 -3.33 -13.38
C TYR A 16 5.02 -2.55 -12.22
N LEU A 17 4.76 -1.25 -12.40
CA LEU A 17 4.13 -0.42 -11.38
C LEU A 17 2.72 -0.95 -11.04
N ARG A 18 1.90 -1.27 -12.05
CA ARG A 18 0.57 -1.86 -11.85
C ARG A 18 0.63 -3.18 -11.08
N ASN A 19 1.56 -4.07 -11.43
CA ASN A 19 1.72 -5.35 -10.74
C ASN A 19 2.21 -5.18 -9.30
N ALA A 20 3.13 -4.24 -9.06
CA ALA A 20 3.60 -3.90 -7.72
C ALA A 20 2.45 -3.34 -6.86
N LEU A 21 1.66 -2.41 -7.39
CA LEU A 21 0.48 -1.85 -6.73
C LEU A 21 -0.54 -2.93 -6.37
N ASN A 22 -0.86 -3.83 -7.29
CA ASN A 22 -1.75 -4.95 -7.02
C ASN A 22 -1.23 -5.86 -5.90
N SER A 23 0.08 -6.14 -5.90
CA SER A 23 0.72 -6.97 -4.87
C SER A 23 0.68 -6.30 -3.49
N LEU A 24 0.88 -4.97 -3.45
CA LEU A 24 0.79 -4.20 -2.21
C LEU A 24 -0.64 -4.15 -1.67
N TRP A 25 -1.65 -4.02 -2.53
CA TRP A 25 -3.06 -4.13 -2.12
C TRP A 25 -3.41 -5.51 -1.57
N GLN A 26 -2.91 -6.58 -2.19
CA GLN A 26 -3.09 -7.93 -1.67
C GLN A 26 -2.44 -8.11 -0.28
N ALA A 27 -1.22 -7.59 -0.09
CA ALA A 27 -0.54 -7.61 1.20
C ALA A 27 -1.31 -6.82 2.27
N GLN A 28 -1.86 -5.65 1.90
CA GLN A 28 -2.70 -4.83 2.77
C GLN A 28 -3.93 -5.63 3.26
N SER A 29 -4.61 -6.34 2.36
CA SER A 29 -5.77 -7.18 2.72
C SER A 29 -5.41 -8.35 3.64
N LEU A 30 -4.21 -8.95 3.48
CA LEU A 30 -3.72 -9.99 4.39
C LEU A 30 -3.45 -9.44 5.80
N ILE A 31 -2.89 -8.24 5.89
CA ILE A 31 -2.63 -7.58 7.18
C ILE A 31 -3.94 -7.24 7.89
N GLU A 32 -4.96 -6.77 7.17
CA GLU A 32 -6.30 -6.56 7.75
C GLU A 32 -6.90 -7.86 8.30
N LEU A 33 -6.74 -8.97 7.58
CA LEU A 33 -7.21 -10.27 8.06
C LEU A 33 -6.50 -10.69 9.36
N ILE A 34 -5.17 -10.49 9.43
CA ILE A 34 -4.38 -10.80 10.64
C ILE A 34 -4.81 -9.89 11.79
N ALA A 35 -5.08 -8.60 11.54
CA ALA A 35 -5.54 -7.67 12.56
C ALA A 35 -6.89 -8.11 13.16
N LYS A 36 -7.84 -8.53 12.31
CA LYS A 36 -9.12 -9.10 12.75
C LYS A 36 -8.97 -10.40 13.54
N ALA A 37 -8.01 -11.25 13.18
CA ALA A 37 -7.70 -12.45 13.97
C ALA A 37 -7.12 -12.09 15.35
N ALA A 38 -6.23 -11.09 15.41
CA ALA A 38 -5.66 -10.60 16.65
C ALA A 38 -6.71 -9.94 17.58
N GLU A 39 -7.74 -9.30 17.02
CA GLU A 39 -8.92 -8.82 17.76
C GLU A 39 -9.64 -9.96 18.48
N ALA A 40 -9.85 -11.10 17.82
CA ALA A 40 -10.48 -12.28 18.43
C ALA A 40 -9.68 -12.84 19.61
N GLU A 41 -8.35 -12.69 19.59
CA GLU A 41 -7.43 -13.11 20.65
C GLU A 41 -7.18 -12.03 21.72
N ASN A 42 -7.81 -10.84 21.60
CA ASN A 42 -7.54 -9.66 22.45
C ASN A 42 -6.06 -9.26 22.50
N ASN A 43 -5.30 -9.50 21.42
CA ASN A 43 -3.89 -9.14 21.34
C ASN A 43 -3.72 -7.66 20.92
N TYR A 44 -4.03 -6.74 21.83
CA TYR A 44 -4.05 -5.30 21.56
C TYR A 44 -2.72 -4.71 21.08
N THR A 45 -1.59 -5.29 21.50
CA THR A 45 -0.27 -4.88 21.01
C THR A 45 -0.10 -5.22 19.53
N LEU A 46 -0.48 -6.43 19.13
CA LEU A 46 -0.43 -6.86 17.73
C LEU A 46 -1.39 -6.05 16.86
N ILE A 47 -2.62 -5.81 17.34
CA ILE A 47 -3.62 -4.97 16.63
C ILE A 47 -3.06 -3.56 16.38
N SER A 48 -2.50 -2.92 17.41
CA SER A 48 -1.92 -1.58 17.30
C SER A 48 -0.78 -1.52 16.28
N ALA A 49 0.13 -2.50 16.31
CA ALA A 49 1.21 -2.60 15.35
C ALA A 49 0.71 -2.79 13.91
N LEU A 50 -0.25 -3.68 13.69
CA LEU A 50 -0.82 -3.95 12.37
C LEU A 50 -1.58 -2.75 11.82
N ASN A 51 -2.34 -2.03 12.66
CA ASN A 51 -3.00 -0.80 12.26
C ASN A 51 -2.00 0.29 11.83
N GLY A 52 -0.87 0.41 12.53
CA GLY A 52 0.21 1.32 12.12
C GLY A 52 0.77 0.98 10.74
N VAL A 53 0.97 -0.32 10.46
CA VAL A 53 1.42 -0.80 9.13
C VAL A 53 0.38 -0.49 8.05
N LEU A 54 -0.90 -0.74 8.31
CA LEU A 54 -1.99 -0.47 7.35
C LEU A 54 -2.07 1.02 6.97
N VAL A 55 -1.90 1.92 7.93
CA VAL A 55 -1.89 3.38 7.66
C VAL A 55 -0.73 3.76 6.75
N LEU A 56 0.48 3.27 7.04
CA LEU A 56 1.65 3.55 6.21
C LEU A 56 1.50 2.98 4.79
N MET A 57 0.94 1.78 4.66
CA MET A 57 0.68 1.16 3.36
C MET A 57 -0.37 1.93 2.57
N ASN A 58 -1.48 2.33 3.19
CA ASN A 58 -2.53 3.11 2.53
C ASN A 58 -1.99 4.44 2.02
N ASN A 59 -1.19 5.15 2.81
CA ASN A 59 -0.58 6.40 2.38
C ASN A 59 0.36 6.18 1.18
N GLY A 60 1.26 5.20 1.26
CA GLY A 60 2.17 4.89 0.15
C GLY A 60 1.45 4.42 -1.12
N LEU A 61 0.38 3.63 -0.98
CA LEU A 61 -0.45 3.16 -2.10
C LEU A 61 -1.20 4.31 -2.77
N ASN A 62 -1.74 5.24 -1.98
CA ASN A 62 -2.42 6.43 -2.51
C ASN A 62 -1.43 7.34 -3.24
N ASP A 63 -0.28 7.64 -2.64
CA ASP A 63 0.77 8.46 -3.26
C ASP A 63 1.24 7.86 -4.58
N LEU A 64 1.38 6.52 -4.66
CA LEU A 64 1.76 5.83 -5.89
C LEU A 64 0.66 5.82 -6.97
N GLY A 65 -0.60 5.97 -6.58
CA GLY A 65 -1.73 6.09 -7.51
C GLY A 65 -1.87 7.48 -8.12
N GLU A 66 -1.23 8.49 -7.55
CA GLU A 66 -1.21 9.87 -8.05
C GLU A 66 -0.10 10.13 -9.09
N VAL A 67 0.77 9.14 -9.36
CA VAL A 67 1.91 9.21 -10.29
C VAL A 67 1.58 8.57 -11.64
#